data_AF-A0A7V6ITY7-F1
#
_entry.id   AF-A0A7V6ITY7-F1
#
_cell.length_a   1.000
_cell.length_b   1.000
_cell.length_c   1.000
_cell.angle_alpha   90.00
_cell.angle_beta   90.00
_cell.angle_gamma   90.00
#
_symmetry.space_group_name_H-M   'P 1'
#
loop_
_entity.id
_entity.type
_entity.pdbx_description
1 polymer ?
#
loop_
_entity_poly.entity_id
_entity_poly.type
_entity_poly.pdbx_seq_one_letter_code
_entity_poly.pdbx_strand_id
1 'polypeptide(L)'
;LPSDWTPIIEFKGLFNGNGKTITTTGTTKFEIDNSNNTVHGILCNYNKGTITNFNLVINELTTYATSTNKQYYHKGTYTVYNGGIAGINHGDIDNVTVIANKRLCNDRNNSAFGVITGLNHGTISNCTVNVKEDVYSTGDAGGIAGRSNGTISNCTFTGKIGIYVSEDNGGETIRSWGGIVGYAYGGTIKNCKNVKAEFHYHGENDMYHKKVLGIIHSKCNLQIKVGVIIGHKENNTTMTNCEYVKDSNKLHLDGGDFHNGSHEKKYLFANENGKIGKIG
;
A
#
# COMPACT_ATOMS: atom_id res chain seq x y z
N LEU A 1 -10.33 -17.86 9.60
CA LEU A 1 -11.40 -17.10 8.93
C LEU A 1 -11.70 -17.81 7.63
N PRO A 2 -12.93 -18.32 7.46
CA PRO A 2 -13.35 -18.95 6.22
C PRO A 2 -13.38 -17.94 5.06
N SER A 3 -13.48 -18.42 3.82
CA SER A 3 -13.48 -17.54 2.64
C SER A 3 -14.72 -16.65 2.51
N ASP A 4 -15.81 -17.03 3.18
CA ASP A 4 -17.07 -16.30 3.29
C ASP A 4 -17.16 -15.41 4.54
N TRP A 5 -16.04 -15.21 5.25
CA TRP A 5 -15.97 -14.31 6.38
C TRP A 5 -16.32 -12.87 5.97
N THR A 6 -17.31 -12.30 6.65
CA THR A 6 -17.67 -10.89 6.51
C THR A 6 -16.96 -10.08 7.60
N PRO A 7 -16.10 -9.10 7.24
CA PRO A 7 -15.46 -8.22 8.20
C PRO A 7 -16.44 -7.43 9.06
N ILE A 8 -16.02 -7.10 10.27
CA ILE A 8 -16.77 -6.20 11.14
C ILE A 8 -16.78 -4.81 10.50
N ILE A 9 -17.95 -4.23 10.23
CA ILE A 9 -18.02 -2.90 9.59
C ILE A 9 -17.28 -1.87 10.44
N GLU A 10 -17.60 -1.79 11.73
CA GLU A 10 -16.95 -0.85 12.65
C GLU A 10 -16.67 -1.53 13.99
N PHE A 11 -15.41 -1.52 14.41
CA PHE A 11 -14.96 -2.11 15.67
C PHE A 11 -14.63 -1.02 16.69
N LYS A 12 -15.25 -1.06 17.87
CA LYS A 12 -15.09 -0.07 18.96
C LYS A 12 -14.59 -0.67 20.29
N GLY A 13 -14.40 -1.99 20.34
CA GLY A 13 -14.11 -2.70 21.58
C GLY A 13 -12.62 -2.91 21.83
N LEU A 14 -12.32 -3.86 22.72
CA LEU A 14 -11.00 -4.45 22.88
C LEU A 14 -11.00 -5.85 22.25
N PHE A 15 -10.18 -6.03 21.25
CA PHE A 15 -9.83 -7.33 20.70
C PHE A 15 -8.42 -7.65 21.16
N ASN A 16 -8.30 -8.57 22.12
CA ASN A 16 -7.02 -9.11 22.57
C ASN A 16 -6.96 -10.58 22.17
N GLY A 17 -6.12 -10.91 21.19
CA GLY A 17 -6.01 -12.29 20.72
C GLY A 17 -5.14 -13.18 21.60
N ASN A 18 -4.61 -12.69 22.73
CA ASN A 18 -3.91 -13.45 23.75
C ASN A 18 -2.78 -14.35 23.20
N GLY A 19 -2.00 -13.82 22.26
CA GLY A 19 -0.90 -14.49 21.56
C GLY A 19 -1.33 -15.55 20.55
N LYS A 20 -2.63 -15.66 20.26
CA LYS A 20 -3.15 -16.67 19.31
C LYS A 20 -2.98 -16.24 17.86
N THR A 21 -3.14 -17.21 16.97
CA THR A 21 -3.07 -17.00 15.52
C THR A 21 -4.45 -17.11 14.90
N ILE A 22 -4.79 -16.15 14.05
CA ILE A 22 -5.95 -16.17 13.16
C ILE A 22 -5.44 -16.40 11.74
N THR A 23 -5.97 -17.41 11.05
CA THR A 23 -5.55 -17.74 9.67
C THR A 23 -6.74 -17.65 8.72
N THR A 24 -6.61 -16.96 7.60
CA THR A 24 -7.60 -17.02 6.50
C THR A 24 -7.45 -18.33 5.73
N THR A 25 -8.55 -19.00 5.39
CA THR A 25 -8.53 -20.18 4.51
C THR A 25 -8.82 -19.75 3.07
N GLY A 26 -7.90 -19.99 2.15
CA GLY A 26 -8.08 -19.64 0.73
C GLY A 26 -7.80 -18.17 0.42
N THR A 27 -8.42 -17.66 -0.63
CA THR A 27 -8.23 -16.28 -1.11
C THR A 27 -9.29 -15.38 -0.53
N THR A 28 -8.88 -14.37 0.24
CA THR A 28 -9.77 -13.28 0.68
C THR A 28 -9.98 -12.32 -0.48
N LYS A 29 -11.23 -12.00 -0.79
CA LYS A 29 -11.58 -11.12 -1.91
C LYS A 29 -12.26 -9.86 -1.41
N PHE A 30 -11.74 -8.70 -1.82
CA PHE A 30 -12.36 -7.40 -1.55
C PHE A 30 -13.02 -6.86 -2.80
N GLU A 31 -14.28 -6.50 -2.66
CA GLU A 31 -15.11 -5.99 -3.73
C GLU A 31 -14.98 -4.47 -3.84
N ILE A 32 -14.58 -3.97 -5.00
CA ILE A 32 -14.48 -2.54 -5.27
C ILE A 32 -15.78 -2.03 -5.90
N ASP A 33 -16.37 -1.03 -5.24
CA ASP A 33 -17.47 -0.23 -5.77
C ASP A 33 -16.89 0.90 -6.65
N ASN A 34 -17.41 1.04 -7.86
CA ASN A 34 -17.04 2.11 -8.79
C ASN A 34 -17.83 3.41 -8.59
N SER A 35 -18.77 3.42 -7.64
CA SER A 35 -19.67 4.55 -7.38
C SER A 35 -19.42 5.25 -6.04
N ASN A 36 -18.60 4.69 -5.14
CA ASN A 36 -18.26 5.26 -3.85
C ASN A 36 -16.85 4.86 -3.38
N ASN A 37 -16.34 5.53 -2.35
CA ASN A 37 -15.15 5.07 -1.64
C ASN A 37 -15.43 3.71 -1.00
N THR A 38 -14.47 2.79 -1.09
CA THR A 38 -14.57 1.50 -0.39
C THR A 38 -13.49 1.32 0.65
N VAL A 39 -13.84 0.57 1.70
CA VAL A 39 -13.00 0.35 2.86
C VAL A 39 -13.06 -1.11 3.23
N HIS A 40 -11.91 -1.78 3.24
CA HIS A 40 -11.83 -3.20 3.53
C HIS A 40 -10.68 -3.52 4.47
N GLY A 41 -10.96 -4.22 5.55
CA GLY A 41 -9.97 -4.95 6.32
C GLY A 41 -10.45 -6.36 6.58
N ILE A 42 -9.53 -7.32 6.80
CA ILE A 42 -9.95 -8.71 7.02
C ILE A 42 -10.70 -8.84 8.35
N LEU A 43 -10.27 -8.13 9.40
CA LEU A 43 -10.98 -8.14 10.67
C LEU A 43 -12.10 -7.11 10.71
N CYS A 44 -11.81 -5.87 10.30
CA CYS A 44 -12.80 -4.80 10.30
C CYS A 44 -12.59 -3.79 9.17
N ASN A 45 -13.63 -3.07 8.76
CA ASN A 45 -13.46 -1.96 7.81
C ASN A 45 -12.92 -0.74 8.54
N TYR A 46 -13.52 -0.39 9.69
CA TYR A 46 -13.10 0.74 10.52
C TYR A 46 -12.71 0.26 11.92
N ASN A 47 -11.44 0.44 12.30
CA ASN A 47 -11.03 0.28 13.70
C ASN A 47 -11.16 1.60 14.45
N LYS A 48 -11.95 1.64 15.51
CA LYS A 48 -12.09 2.73 16.49
C LYS A 48 -11.80 2.26 17.93
N GLY A 49 -11.39 1.00 18.10
CA GLY A 49 -11.07 0.40 19.38
C GLY A 49 -9.60 -0.02 19.47
N THR A 50 -9.32 -1.04 20.25
CA THR A 50 -7.97 -1.58 20.44
C THR A 50 -7.91 -3.01 19.91
N ILE A 51 -6.97 -3.28 19.01
CA ILE A 51 -6.72 -4.59 18.40
C ILE A 51 -5.28 -4.99 18.74
N THR A 52 -5.09 -6.09 19.48
CA THR A 52 -3.77 -6.39 20.06
C THR A 52 -3.47 -7.87 20.29
N ASN A 53 -2.17 -8.18 20.40
CA ASN A 53 -1.61 -9.43 20.91
C ASN A 53 -2.03 -10.67 20.12
N PHE A 54 -1.80 -10.69 18.81
CA PHE A 54 -2.10 -11.87 18.00
C PHE A 54 -1.29 -11.91 16.71
N ASN A 55 -1.35 -13.04 16.01
CA ASN A 55 -0.82 -13.20 14.67
C ASN A 55 -1.96 -13.32 13.67
N LEU A 56 -1.90 -12.57 12.57
CA LEU A 56 -2.77 -12.75 11.41
C LEU A 56 -1.99 -13.42 10.29
N VAL A 57 -2.42 -14.61 9.88
CA VAL A 57 -1.89 -15.28 8.69
C VAL A 57 -2.89 -15.10 7.55
N ILE A 58 -2.47 -14.32 6.56
CA ILE A 58 -3.21 -14.09 5.32
C ILE A 58 -2.67 -15.06 4.29
N ASN A 59 -3.54 -15.92 3.75
CA ASN A 59 -3.13 -16.86 2.72
C ASN A 59 -2.96 -16.14 1.38
N GLU A 60 -3.97 -15.39 0.94
CA GLU A 60 -3.95 -14.57 -0.27
C GLU A 60 -5.02 -13.47 -0.15
N LEU A 61 -4.76 -12.29 -0.69
CA LEU A 61 -5.73 -11.19 -0.76
C LEU A 61 -5.77 -10.64 -2.18
N THR A 62 -6.97 -10.49 -2.73
CA THR A 62 -7.15 -9.86 -4.04
C THR A 62 -8.35 -8.92 -4.03
N THR A 63 -8.25 -7.82 -4.75
CA THR A 63 -9.37 -6.94 -5.05
C THR A 63 -9.98 -7.29 -6.41
N TYR A 64 -11.30 -7.22 -6.53
CA TYR A 64 -12.00 -7.33 -7.82
C TYR A 64 -13.09 -6.25 -7.94
N ALA A 65 -13.37 -5.81 -9.16
CA ALA A 65 -14.48 -4.89 -9.43
C ALA A 65 -15.72 -5.67 -9.93
N THR A 66 -16.92 -5.25 -9.51
CA THR A 66 -18.19 -5.89 -9.89
C THR A 66 -18.69 -5.53 -11.28
N SER A 67 -18.18 -4.47 -11.90
CA SER A 67 -18.75 -3.99 -13.15
C SER A 67 -18.48 -4.94 -14.32
N THR A 68 -19.54 -5.24 -15.09
CA THR A 68 -19.53 -5.95 -16.38
C THR A 68 -18.58 -5.34 -17.42
N ASN A 69 -18.19 -4.08 -17.25
CA ASN A 69 -17.18 -3.42 -18.07
C ASN A 69 -15.80 -3.44 -17.41
N LYS A 70 -14.98 -4.44 -17.78
CA LYS A 70 -13.58 -4.58 -17.37
C LYS A 70 -12.66 -3.41 -17.75
N GLN A 71 -13.14 -2.46 -18.54
CA GLN A 71 -12.39 -1.27 -18.97
C GLN A 71 -12.28 -0.14 -17.93
N TYR A 72 -12.95 -0.24 -16.78
CA TYR A 72 -12.89 0.80 -15.73
C TYR A 72 -12.14 0.35 -14.47
N TYR A 73 -11.40 -0.77 -14.53
CA TYR A 73 -10.67 -1.31 -13.37
C TYR A 73 -9.73 -0.28 -12.74
N HIS A 74 -9.08 0.53 -13.59
CA HIS A 74 -8.16 1.59 -13.17
C HIS A 74 -8.84 2.97 -13.02
N LYS A 75 -10.10 3.12 -13.46
CA LYS A 75 -10.79 4.41 -13.64
C LYS A 75 -11.83 4.64 -12.55
N GLY A 76 -11.52 5.51 -11.59
CA GLY A 76 -12.48 5.97 -10.60
C GLY A 76 -11.96 7.17 -9.81
N THR A 77 -12.83 8.11 -9.49
CA THR A 77 -12.54 9.25 -8.59
C THR A 77 -12.60 8.84 -7.12
N TYR A 78 -13.08 7.64 -6.83
CA TYR A 78 -13.27 7.13 -5.48
C TYR A 78 -12.05 6.36 -4.99
N THR A 79 -11.71 6.58 -3.72
CA THR A 79 -10.56 5.97 -3.06
C THR A 79 -10.93 4.64 -2.43
N VAL A 80 -10.06 3.65 -2.62
CA VAL A 80 -10.15 2.33 -1.99
C VAL A 80 -9.12 2.23 -0.87
N TYR A 81 -9.56 1.94 0.36
CA TYR A 81 -8.70 1.77 1.52
C TYR A 81 -8.66 0.29 1.94
N ASN A 82 -7.52 -0.36 1.72
CA ASN A 82 -7.36 -1.80 1.93
C ASN A 82 -6.29 -2.10 2.98
N GLY A 83 -6.68 -2.89 3.97
CA GLY A 83 -5.82 -3.37 5.05
C GLY A 83 -5.90 -4.88 5.27
N GLY A 84 -4.83 -5.50 5.76
CA GLY A 84 -4.93 -6.86 6.30
C GLY A 84 -5.71 -6.91 7.61
N ILE A 85 -5.66 -5.87 8.45
CA ILE A 85 -6.41 -5.82 9.72
C ILE A 85 -7.64 -4.93 9.57
N ALA A 86 -7.41 -3.66 9.22
CA ALA A 86 -8.44 -2.63 9.13
C ALA A 86 -8.32 -1.85 7.81
N GLY A 87 -9.41 -1.56 7.12
CA GLY A 87 -9.34 -0.65 5.96
C GLY A 87 -8.90 0.75 6.39
N ILE A 88 -9.53 1.29 7.43
CA ILE A 88 -9.17 2.56 8.08
C ILE A 88 -8.97 2.32 9.59
N ASN A 89 -7.85 2.80 10.12
CA ASN A 89 -7.55 2.78 11.55
C ASN A 89 -7.69 4.17 12.18
N HIS A 90 -8.63 4.34 13.11
CA HIS A 90 -8.74 5.47 14.04
C HIS A 90 -8.36 5.11 15.49
N GLY A 91 -8.30 3.83 15.81
CA GLY A 91 -7.96 3.32 17.14
C GLY A 91 -6.50 2.88 17.24
N ASP A 92 -6.27 1.88 18.09
CA ASP A 92 -4.95 1.32 18.36
C ASP A 92 -4.82 -0.09 17.79
N ILE A 93 -3.75 -0.32 17.04
CA ILE A 93 -3.32 -1.66 16.60
C ILE A 93 -1.93 -1.88 17.18
N ASP A 94 -1.80 -2.79 18.14
CA ASP A 94 -0.57 -2.95 18.91
C ASP A 94 -0.15 -4.41 19.06
N ASN A 95 1.15 -4.69 18.94
CA ASN A 95 1.70 -6.03 19.15
C ASN A 95 1.02 -7.11 18.29
N VAL A 96 0.94 -6.83 16.98
CA VAL A 96 0.38 -7.76 15.99
C VAL A 96 1.45 -8.16 14.99
N THR A 97 1.49 -9.46 14.67
CA THR A 97 2.29 -9.94 13.54
C THR A 97 1.38 -10.32 12.38
N VAL A 98 1.60 -9.76 11.19
CA VAL A 98 0.91 -10.17 9.96
C VAL A 98 1.86 -10.95 9.07
N ILE A 99 1.44 -12.15 8.66
CA ILE A 99 2.18 -13.03 7.75
C ILE A 99 1.34 -13.23 6.51
N ALA A 100 1.79 -12.71 5.36
CA ALA A 100 1.17 -12.95 4.07
C ALA A 100 1.91 -14.08 3.34
N ASN A 101 1.24 -15.20 3.13
CA ASN A 101 1.83 -16.38 2.50
C ASN A 101 1.96 -16.24 0.98
N LYS A 102 1.02 -15.55 0.35
CA LYS A 102 1.00 -15.26 -1.09
C LYS A 102 0.81 -13.77 -1.33
N ARG A 103 0.76 -13.40 -2.62
CA ARG A 103 0.47 -12.04 -3.08
C ARG A 103 -0.73 -11.40 -2.39
N LEU A 104 -0.56 -10.12 -2.05
CA LEU A 104 -1.64 -9.23 -1.67
C LEU A 104 -1.82 -8.22 -2.80
N CYS A 105 -2.98 -8.20 -3.46
CA CYS A 105 -3.21 -7.44 -4.68
C CYS A 105 -4.32 -6.40 -4.52
N ASN A 106 -4.00 -5.14 -4.84
CA ASN A 106 -4.95 -4.05 -4.98
C ASN A 106 -4.76 -3.34 -6.33
N ASP A 107 -5.58 -3.73 -7.30
CA ASP A 107 -5.49 -3.26 -8.68
C ASP A 107 -6.38 -2.04 -8.92
N ARG A 108 -6.15 -0.97 -8.14
CA ARG A 108 -6.88 0.31 -8.26
C ARG A 108 -5.97 1.54 -8.10
N ASN A 109 -6.00 2.42 -9.10
CA ASN A 109 -5.13 3.60 -9.15
C ASN A 109 -5.34 4.54 -7.95
N ASN A 110 -6.58 4.92 -7.67
CA ASN A 110 -6.92 5.70 -6.47
C ASN A 110 -7.13 4.77 -5.28
N SER A 111 -6.05 4.25 -4.73
CA SER A 111 -6.11 3.39 -3.57
C SER A 111 -4.98 3.63 -2.57
N ALA A 112 -5.24 3.21 -1.34
CA ALA A 112 -4.29 3.16 -0.26
C ALA A 112 -4.23 1.72 0.26
N PHE A 113 -3.11 1.05 0.07
CA PHE A 113 -2.91 -0.33 0.48
C PHE A 113 -1.82 -0.44 1.53
N GLY A 114 -2.15 -0.97 2.71
CA GLY A 114 -1.15 -1.40 3.67
C GLY A 114 -1.44 -2.78 4.20
N VAL A 115 -0.39 -3.53 4.52
CA VAL A 115 -0.59 -4.91 5.02
C VAL A 115 -1.32 -4.91 6.37
N ILE A 116 -1.21 -3.84 7.17
CA ILE A 116 -2.03 -3.65 8.37
C ILE A 116 -3.27 -2.81 8.05
N THR A 117 -3.09 -1.63 7.46
CA THR A 117 -4.22 -0.74 7.13
C THR A 117 -4.06 0.03 5.84
N GLY A 118 -5.17 0.35 5.16
CA GLY A 118 -5.14 1.25 4.02
C GLY A 118 -4.81 2.67 4.46
N LEU A 119 -5.53 3.18 5.45
CA LEU A 119 -5.33 4.53 5.99
C LEU A 119 -5.25 4.53 7.52
N ASN A 120 -4.16 5.10 8.05
CA ASN A 120 -3.95 5.22 9.49
C ASN A 120 -4.11 6.67 9.99
N HIS A 121 -5.15 6.88 10.79
CA HIS A 121 -5.39 8.07 11.62
C HIS A 121 -5.03 7.85 13.11
N GLY A 122 -5.07 6.60 13.58
CA GLY A 122 -4.79 6.24 14.97
C GLY A 122 -3.34 5.85 15.22
N THR A 123 -3.13 4.88 16.10
CA THR A 123 -1.80 4.36 16.47
C THR A 123 -1.62 2.94 15.92
N ILE A 124 -0.48 2.71 15.27
CA ILE A 124 0.03 1.36 14.99
C ILE A 124 1.37 1.22 15.69
N SER A 125 1.50 0.28 16.61
CA SER A 125 2.72 0.11 17.38
C SER A 125 3.15 -1.34 17.53
N ASN A 126 4.47 -1.55 17.64
CA ASN A 126 5.05 -2.86 17.96
C ASN A 126 4.61 -3.99 17.01
N CYS A 127 4.30 -3.65 15.76
CA CYS A 127 3.78 -4.60 14.79
C CYS A 127 4.88 -5.10 13.85
N THR A 128 4.79 -6.37 13.45
CA THR A 128 5.69 -6.97 12.46
C THR A 128 4.90 -7.46 11.25
N VAL A 129 5.37 -7.14 10.06
CA VAL A 129 4.80 -7.63 8.81
C VAL A 129 5.84 -8.44 8.05
N ASN A 130 5.46 -9.64 7.64
CA ASN A 130 6.25 -10.53 6.79
C ASN A 130 5.45 -10.97 5.57
N VAL A 131 5.88 -10.56 4.38
CA VAL A 131 5.26 -10.92 3.09
C VAL A 131 6.21 -11.85 2.33
N LYS A 132 5.77 -13.07 2.02
CA LYS A 132 6.59 -14.08 1.34
C LYS A 132 6.73 -13.82 -0.17
N GLU A 133 5.67 -13.32 -0.79
CA GLU A 133 5.64 -12.93 -2.20
C GLU A 133 5.68 -11.40 -2.31
N ASP A 134 4.65 -10.77 -2.85
CA ASP A 134 4.60 -9.33 -3.11
C ASP A 134 3.30 -8.66 -2.64
N VAL A 135 3.44 -7.40 -2.22
CA VAL A 135 2.34 -6.44 -2.10
C VAL A 135 2.22 -5.72 -3.44
N TYR A 136 1.19 -6.05 -4.21
CA TYR A 136 0.87 -5.40 -5.49
C TYR A 136 -0.14 -4.29 -5.25
N SER A 137 0.22 -3.06 -5.66
CA SER A 137 -0.73 -1.95 -5.66
C SER A 137 -0.43 -0.96 -6.79
N THR A 138 -1.50 -0.41 -7.37
CA THR A 138 -1.44 0.65 -8.38
C THR A 138 -1.69 2.05 -7.84
N GLY A 139 -1.94 2.18 -6.53
CA GLY A 139 -2.06 3.44 -5.79
C GLY A 139 -0.94 3.63 -4.77
N ASP A 140 -1.23 4.30 -3.65
CA ASP A 140 -0.30 4.43 -2.55
C ASP A 140 -0.18 3.13 -1.75
N ALA A 141 1.04 2.64 -1.55
CA ALA A 141 1.22 1.41 -0.79
C ALA A 141 2.39 1.42 0.19
N GLY A 142 2.18 0.74 1.31
CA GLY A 142 3.24 0.53 2.29
C GLY A 142 3.17 -0.81 2.98
N GLY A 143 4.31 -1.23 3.52
CA GLY A 143 4.42 -2.48 4.27
C GLY A 143 3.56 -2.51 5.53
N ILE A 144 3.27 -1.36 6.14
CA ILE A 144 2.37 -1.22 7.29
C ILE A 144 1.08 -0.51 6.88
N ALA A 145 1.19 0.69 6.30
CA ALA A 145 0.06 1.52 5.93
C ALA A 145 0.18 2.06 4.49
N GLY A 146 -0.93 2.15 3.77
CA GLY A 146 -0.94 2.83 2.46
C GLY A 146 -0.76 4.33 2.62
N ARG A 147 -1.62 4.94 3.44
CA ARG A 147 -1.56 6.36 3.81
C ARG A 147 -1.54 6.53 5.33
N SER A 148 -0.92 7.59 5.84
CA SER A 148 -0.99 7.90 7.28
C SER A 148 -0.86 9.39 7.60
N ASN A 149 -1.68 9.84 8.56
CA ASN A 149 -1.46 11.06 9.34
C ASN A 149 -1.49 10.81 10.86
N GLY A 150 -1.59 9.55 11.28
CA GLY A 150 -1.52 9.11 12.68
C GLY A 150 -0.09 8.78 13.14
N THR A 151 0.02 7.89 14.12
CA THR A 151 1.32 7.41 14.64
C THR A 151 1.60 5.98 14.18
N ILE A 152 2.79 5.74 13.66
CA ILE A 152 3.33 4.39 13.42
C ILE A 152 4.67 4.29 14.13
N SER A 153 4.83 3.32 15.02
CA SER A 153 6.05 3.21 15.81
C SER A 153 6.50 1.80 16.15
N ASN A 154 7.80 1.59 16.23
CA ASN A 154 8.38 0.29 16.60
C ASN A 154 7.91 -0.85 15.66
N CYS A 155 7.65 -0.54 14.39
CA CYS A 155 7.13 -1.50 13.42
C CYS A 155 8.24 -2.01 12.51
N THR A 156 8.16 -3.29 12.15
CA THR A 156 9.10 -3.91 11.21
C THR A 156 8.36 -4.45 9.99
N PHE A 157 8.88 -4.16 8.80
CA PHE A 157 8.42 -4.76 7.55
C PHE A 157 9.53 -5.60 6.91
N THR A 158 9.16 -6.79 6.44
CA THR A 158 9.99 -7.65 5.59
C THR A 158 9.13 -8.17 4.44
N GLY A 159 9.49 -7.88 3.20
CA GLY A 159 8.76 -8.41 2.06
C GLY A 159 9.18 -7.80 0.72
N LYS A 160 8.27 -7.87 -0.27
CA LYS A 160 8.41 -7.15 -1.54
C LYS A 160 7.21 -6.22 -1.71
N ILE A 161 7.44 -5.04 -2.27
CA ILE A 161 6.39 -4.06 -2.57
C ILE A 161 6.44 -3.80 -4.08
N GLY A 162 5.60 -4.49 -4.84
CA GLY A 162 5.50 -4.32 -6.28
C GLY A 162 4.85 -2.98 -6.64
N ILE A 163 5.46 -2.24 -7.57
CA ILE A 163 4.98 -0.95 -8.08
C ILE A 163 4.38 -1.19 -9.45
N TYR A 164 3.06 -1.30 -9.53
CA TYR A 164 2.43 -1.41 -10.83
C TYR A 164 1.81 -0.07 -11.23
N VAL A 165 2.14 0.44 -12.41
CA VAL A 165 1.57 1.68 -12.92
C VAL A 165 0.74 1.33 -14.14
N SER A 166 -0.55 1.09 -13.90
CA SER A 166 -1.56 0.97 -14.95
C SER A 166 -2.24 2.31 -15.21
N GLU A 167 -2.45 2.64 -16.49
CA GLU A 167 -3.38 3.62 -17.05
C GLU A 167 -3.54 4.88 -16.21
N ASP A 168 -2.70 5.90 -16.43
CA ASP A 168 -2.96 7.22 -15.85
C ASP A 168 -4.29 7.78 -16.40
N ASN A 169 -5.23 8.06 -15.50
CA ASN A 169 -6.51 8.68 -15.85
C ASN A 169 -6.47 10.21 -15.67
N GLY A 170 -5.30 10.79 -15.37
CA GLY A 170 -5.07 12.22 -15.22
C GLY A 170 -5.68 12.84 -13.97
N GLY A 171 -6.28 12.04 -13.09
CA GLY A 171 -6.90 12.51 -11.84
C GLY A 171 -5.94 12.60 -10.65
N GLU A 172 -4.88 11.79 -10.65
CA GLU A 172 -3.90 11.76 -9.56
C GLU A 172 -2.53 12.19 -10.05
N THR A 173 -1.91 13.10 -9.32
CA THR A 173 -0.62 13.67 -9.68
C THR A 173 0.54 12.98 -8.98
N ILE A 174 0.29 12.13 -7.97
CA ILE A 174 1.32 11.44 -7.20
C ILE A 174 0.85 10.04 -6.82
N ARG A 175 1.70 9.03 -7.01
CA ARG A 175 1.59 7.70 -6.39
C ARG A 175 2.85 7.42 -5.59
N SER A 176 2.68 6.81 -4.42
CA SER A 176 3.79 6.66 -3.48
C SER A 176 3.88 5.28 -2.83
N TRP A 177 5.08 4.72 -2.86
CA TRP A 177 5.38 3.39 -2.32
C TRP A 177 6.49 3.50 -1.29
N GLY A 178 6.23 2.99 -0.07
CA GLY A 178 7.22 3.00 0.99
C GLY A 178 7.33 1.70 1.75
N GLY A 179 8.53 1.37 2.24
CA GLY A 179 8.75 0.16 3.03
C GLY A 179 7.82 0.05 4.25
N ILE A 180 7.46 1.19 4.86
CA ILE A 180 6.53 1.26 6.00
C ILE A 180 5.23 1.96 5.59
N VAL A 181 5.32 3.15 4.98
CA VAL A 181 4.16 3.97 4.57
C VAL A 181 4.28 4.40 3.12
N GLY A 182 3.22 4.27 2.33
CA GLY A 182 3.16 4.87 0.99
C GLY A 182 3.23 6.40 1.06
N TYR A 183 2.15 7.01 1.55
CA TYR A 183 2.02 8.46 1.68
C TYR A 183 1.81 8.90 3.13
N ALA A 184 2.71 9.70 3.67
CA ALA A 184 2.56 10.36 4.96
C ALA A 184 2.26 11.86 4.77
N TYR A 185 1.09 12.30 5.26
CA TYR A 185 0.56 13.67 5.11
C TYR A 185 0.31 14.36 6.47
N GLY A 186 1.09 13.93 7.46
CA GLY A 186 1.03 14.34 8.87
C GLY A 186 1.58 13.26 9.79
N GLY A 187 1.38 13.42 11.09
CA GLY A 187 1.64 12.36 12.07
C GLY A 187 3.12 12.08 12.35
N THR A 188 3.39 10.91 12.95
CA THR A 188 4.73 10.50 13.40
C THR A 188 5.04 9.06 12.98
N ILE A 189 6.17 8.88 12.30
CA ILE A 189 6.75 7.57 11.97
C ILE A 189 8.07 7.43 12.73
N LYS A 190 8.15 6.55 13.72
CA LYS A 190 9.35 6.47 14.58
C LYS A 190 9.79 5.05 14.92
N ASN A 191 11.11 4.84 15.05
CA ASN A 191 11.68 3.53 15.43
C ASN A 191 11.21 2.38 14.51
N CYS A 192 10.95 2.66 13.24
CA CYS A 192 10.49 1.64 12.29
C CYS A 192 11.66 1.07 11.50
N LYS A 193 11.56 -0.21 11.11
CA LYS A 193 12.59 -0.89 10.33
C LYS A 193 12.04 -1.53 9.07
N ASN A 194 12.59 -1.15 7.91
CA ASN A 194 12.37 -1.89 6.67
C ASN A 194 13.54 -2.85 6.42
N VAL A 195 13.29 -4.15 6.56
CA VAL A 195 14.30 -5.20 6.34
C VAL A 195 14.48 -5.51 4.87
N LYS A 196 13.43 -5.40 4.04
CA LYS A 196 13.47 -5.69 2.61
C LYS A 196 12.28 -5.05 1.92
N ALA A 197 12.52 -4.26 0.89
CA ALA A 197 11.55 -3.82 -0.11
C ALA A 197 12.19 -3.91 -1.51
N GLU A 198 11.69 -4.83 -2.32
CA GLU A 198 11.94 -4.84 -3.76
C GLU A 198 10.79 -4.08 -4.42
N PHE A 199 11.12 -3.05 -5.19
CA PHE A 199 10.19 -2.25 -5.97
C PHE A 199 10.31 -2.66 -7.42
N HIS A 200 9.26 -3.23 -7.98
CA HIS A 200 9.22 -3.73 -9.36
C HIS A 200 8.35 -2.78 -10.15
N TYR A 201 8.93 -1.94 -11.02
CA TYR A 201 8.20 -1.03 -11.89
C TYR A 201 7.84 -1.76 -13.19
N HIS A 202 6.54 -1.91 -13.41
CA HIS A 202 6.00 -2.36 -14.68
C HIS A 202 5.36 -1.14 -15.37
N GLY A 203 6.13 -0.50 -16.24
CA GLY A 203 5.62 0.59 -17.08
C GLY A 203 4.70 0.07 -18.18
N GLU A 204 3.88 0.96 -18.72
CA GLU A 204 3.01 0.63 -19.83
C GLU A 204 3.82 0.26 -21.09
N ASN A 205 3.27 -0.66 -21.89
CA ASN A 205 3.82 -0.94 -23.21
C ASN A 205 3.58 0.26 -24.12
N ASP A 206 4.67 0.83 -24.66
CA ASP A 206 4.76 1.97 -25.59
C ASP A 206 3.71 1.93 -26.73
N MET A 207 3.26 0.73 -27.11
CA MET A 207 2.27 0.50 -28.15
C MET A 207 0.83 0.92 -27.76
N TYR A 208 0.47 0.87 -26.47
CA TYR A 208 -0.85 1.30 -25.96
C TYR A 208 -0.95 2.83 -25.94
N HIS A 209 0.11 3.48 -25.48
CA HIS A 209 0.26 4.94 -25.49
C HIS A 209 0.15 5.52 -26.92
N LYS A 210 0.76 4.87 -27.92
CA LYS A 210 0.72 5.34 -29.31
C LYS A 210 -0.58 5.04 -30.06
N LYS A 211 -1.25 3.91 -29.82
CA LYS A 211 -2.44 3.50 -30.60
C LYS A 211 -3.77 4.09 -30.13
N VAL A 212 -3.93 4.38 -28.84
CA VAL A 212 -5.21 4.86 -28.28
C VAL A 212 -5.18 6.35 -27.91
N LEU A 213 -4.01 6.89 -27.57
CA LEU A 213 -3.89 8.21 -26.91
C LEU A 213 -3.31 9.33 -27.77
N GLY A 214 -2.97 9.05 -29.04
CA GLY A 214 -2.36 10.01 -29.99
C GLY A 214 -3.16 11.28 -30.31
N ILE A 215 -4.36 11.46 -29.74
CA ILE A 215 -5.22 12.62 -29.94
C ILE A 215 -5.48 13.41 -28.65
N ILE A 216 -5.25 12.85 -27.44
CA ILE A 216 -5.78 13.43 -26.18
C ILE A 216 -4.74 13.62 -25.06
N HIS A 217 -3.61 12.91 -25.05
CA HIS A 217 -2.79 12.83 -23.83
C HIS A 217 -1.55 13.76 -23.83
N SER A 218 -1.78 15.08 -23.78
CA SER A 218 -0.72 16.09 -23.57
C SER A 218 -0.47 16.44 -22.09
N LYS A 219 -1.06 15.69 -21.12
CA LYS A 219 -1.02 16.03 -19.68
C LYS A 219 -0.95 14.83 -18.73
N CYS A 220 -0.05 13.88 -18.97
CA CYS A 220 0.30 12.89 -17.94
C CYS A 220 1.22 13.59 -16.91
N ASN A 221 0.66 13.94 -15.76
CA ASN A 221 1.36 14.66 -14.66
C ASN A 221 1.67 13.73 -13.48
N LEU A 222 1.60 12.41 -13.69
CA LEU A 222 1.80 11.43 -12.64
C LEU A 222 3.25 11.42 -12.13
N GLN A 223 3.44 11.65 -10.83
CA GLN A 223 4.72 11.54 -10.14
C GLN A 223 4.77 10.24 -9.36
N ILE A 224 5.80 9.43 -9.58
CA ILE A 224 6.05 8.19 -8.85
C ILE A 224 7.06 8.51 -7.75
N LYS A 225 6.71 8.26 -6.48
CA LYS A 225 7.59 8.49 -5.33
C LYS A 225 7.84 7.18 -4.59
N VAL A 226 9.11 6.81 -4.45
CA VAL A 226 9.51 5.55 -3.82
C VAL A 226 10.50 5.85 -2.72
N GLY A 227 10.30 5.25 -1.54
CA GLY A 227 11.24 5.40 -0.44
C GLY A 227 11.32 4.19 0.46
N VAL A 228 12.50 3.96 1.04
CA VAL A 228 12.75 2.78 1.87
C VAL A 228 11.94 2.75 3.16
N ILE A 229 11.42 3.88 3.63
CA ILE A 229 10.53 3.96 4.82
C ILE A 229 9.19 4.59 4.44
N ILE A 230 9.21 5.81 3.91
CA ILE A 230 8.04 6.54 3.44
C ILE A 230 8.18 6.73 1.93
N GLY A 231 7.12 6.55 1.12
CA GLY A 231 7.16 6.85 -0.31
C GLY A 231 7.10 8.34 -0.59
N HIS A 232 6.07 9.02 -0.08
CA HIS A 232 5.92 10.47 -0.09
C HIS A 232 5.68 11.01 1.31
N LYS A 233 6.49 12.00 1.72
CA LYS A 233 6.40 12.64 3.03
C LYS A 233 6.03 14.12 2.86
N GLU A 234 4.99 14.59 3.54
CA GLU A 234 4.71 16.02 3.69
C GLU A 234 5.55 16.68 4.80
N ASN A 235 5.58 18.01 4.77
CA ASN A 235 6.36 18.81 5.71
C ASN A 235 5.92 18.63 7.16
N ASN A 236 4.63 18.39 7.40
CA ASN A 236 4.05 18.20 8.73
C ASN A 236 4.24 16.76 9.29
N THR A 237 4.80 15.82 8.53
CA THR A 237 5.15 14.49 9.03
C THR A 237 6.49 14.50 9.76
N THR A 238 6.53 13.92 10.95
CA THR A 238 7.78 13.66 11.70
C THR A 238 8.28 12.24 11.43
N MET A 239 9.57 12.08 11.10
CA MET A 239 10.23 10.79 10.98
C MET A 239 11.49 10.75 11.83
N THR A 240 11.60 9.80 12.77
CA THR A 240 12.74 9.70 13.70
C THR A 240 13.17 8.27 13.95
N ASN A 241 14.48 8.01 14.03
CA ASN A 241 15.03 6.67 14.32
C ASN A 241 14.51 5.53 13.43
N CYS A 242 14.25 5.80 12.15
CA CYS A 242 13.87 4.75 11.20
C CYS A 242 15.09 4.17 10.50
N GLU A 243 15.12 2.84 10.34
CA GLU A 243 16.24 2.08 9.80
C GLU A 243 15.83 1.26 8.59
N TYR A 244 16.77 1.01 7.67
CA TYR A 244 16.59 0.07 6.58
C TYR A 244 17.86 -0.73 6.32
N VAL A 245 17.71 -1.95 5.81
CA VAL A 245 18.84 -2.79 5.41
C VAL A 245 19.27 -2.40 3.99
N LYS A 246 20.45 -1.79 3.85
CA LYS A 246 20.89 -1.12 2.61
C LYS A 246 20.88 -2.02 1.37
N ASP A 247 21.33 -3.27 1.50
CA ASP A 247 21.58 -4.16 0.34
C ASP A 247 20.42 -5.09 0.00
N SER A 248 19.33 -5.06 0.78
CA SER A 248 18.12 -5.84 0.54
C SER A 248 17.04 -5.08 -0.22
N ASN A 249 17.22 -3.76 -0.40
CA ASN A 249 16.27 -2.89 -1.08
C ASN A 249 16.73 -2.64 -2.53
N LYS A 250 15.86 -2.94 -3.50
CA LYS A 250 16.18 -2.84 -4.92
C LYS A 250 15.02 -2.22 -5.70
N LEU A 251 15.34 -1.38 -6.68
CA LEU A 251 14.40 -0.99 -7.72
C LEU A 251 14.71 -1.83 -8.97
N HIS A 252 13.71 -2.58 -9.42
CA HIS A 252 13.71 -3.35 -10.65
C HIS A 252 12.83 -2.62 -11.66
N LEU A 253 13.33 -2.50 -12.89
CA LEU A 253 12.58 -1.96 -14.02
C LEU A 253 12.25 -3.15 -14.91
N ASP A 254 11.05 -3.69 -14.78
CA ASP A 254 10.64 -4.96 -15.39
C ASP A 254 9.86 -4.78 -16.71
N GLY A 255 9.71 -3.53 -17.17
CA GLY A 255 9.12 -3.18 -18.47
C GLY A 255 8.74 -1.69 -18.58
N GLY A 256 8.52 -1.23 -19.82
CA GLY A 256 8.17 0.16 -20.16
C GLY A 256 9.41 1.05 -20.35
N ASP A 257 9.47 1.80 -21.45
CA ASP A 257 10.41 2.90 -21.57
C ASP A 257 9.88 4.05 -20.70
N PHE A 258 10.71 4.58 -19.81
CA PHE A 258 10.47 5.93 -19.29
C PHE A 258 10.45 6.86 -20.50
N HIS A 259 9.26 7.22 -21.00
CA HIS A 259 9.11 8.02 -22.19
C HIS A 259 10.04 9.23 -22.11
N ASN A 260 10.79 9.51 -23.17
CA ASN A 260 11.60 10.72 -23.25
C ASN A 260 10.64 11.91 -23.30
N GLY A 261 10.39 12.52 -22.13
CA GLY A 261 9.40 13.58 -21.93
C GLY A 261 8.43 13.31 -20.77
N SER A 262 8.35 12.09 -20.22
CA SER A 262 7.53 11.85 -19.05
C SER A 262 8.20 12.44 -17.80
N HIS A 263 7.40 13.16 -17.01
CA HIS A 263 7.79 13.73 -15.72
C HIS A 263 8.22 12.65 -14.70
N GLU A 264 8.00 11.38 -15.02
CA GLU A 264 8.36 10.18 -14.27
C GLU A 264 9.86 10.10 -13.96
N LYS A 265 10.75 10.58 -14.86
CA LYS A 265 12.21 10.60 -14.63
C LYS A 265 12.66 11.61 -13.56
N LYS A 266 11.87 12.66 -13.27
CA LYS A 266 12.27 13.73 -12.35
C LYS A 266 12.04 13.41 -10.87
N TYR A 267 11.24 12.40 -10.55
CA TYR A 267 10.76 12.18 -9.17
C TYR A 267 10.94 10.75 -8.64
N LEU A 268 11.48 9.84 -9.45
CA LEU A 268 12.08 8.61 -8.94
C LEU A 268 13.32 8.99 -8.13
N PHE A 269 13.21 9.02 -6.80
CA PHE A 269 14.33 9.23 -5.88
C PHE A 269 15.26 8.01 -5.79
N ALA A 270 15.56 7.38 -6.94
CA ALA A 270 16.77 6.60 -7.12
C ALA A 270 17.81 7.54 -7.73
N ASN A 271 18.99 7.68 -7.11
CA ASN A 271 20.06 8.40 -7.78
C ASN A 271 20.44 7.67 -9.10
N GLU A 272 21.17 8.36 -9.97
CA GLU A 272 21.62 7.96 -11.31
C GLU A 272 22.25 6.55 -11.46
N ASN A 273 22.48 5.83 -10.36
CA ASN A 273 22.95 4.45 -10.32
C ASN A 273 21.88 3.42 -9.83
N GLY A 274 20.59 3.78 -9.83
CA GLY A 274 19.50 2.89 -9.40
C GLY A 274 19.42 2.65 -7.89
N LYS A 275 20.12 3.44 -7.06
CA LYS A 275 20.04 3.33 -5.60
C LYS A 275 18.97 4.27 -5.06
N ILE A 276 17.92 3.70 -4.46
CA ILE A 276 16.87 4.44 -3.75
C ILE A 276 17.54 5.24 -2.63
N GLY A 277 17.51 6.57 -2.75
CA GLY A 277 18.12 7.50 -1.82
C GLY A 277 17.39 7.53 -0.48
N LYS A 278 18.12 7.95 0.55
CA LYS A 278 17.57 8.22 1.88
C LYS A 278 16.72 9.50 1.80
N ILE A 279 15.47 9.44 2.26
CA ILE A 279 14.67 10.65 2.47
C ILE A 279 15.29 11.39 3.66
N GLY A 280 15.76 12.61 3.42
CA GLY A 280 16.19 13.56 4.44
C GLY A 280 15.01 14.11 5.22
#